data_AF-A0A2G4SMY4-F1
#
_entry.id   AF-A0A2G4SMY4-F1
#
_cell.length_a   1.000
_cell.length_b   1.000
_cell.length_c   1.000
_cell.angle_alpha   90.00
_cell.angle_beta   90.00
_cell.angle_gamma   90.00
#
_symmetry.space_group_name_H-M   'P 1'
#
loop_
_entity.id
_entity.type
_entity.pdbx_description
1 polymer ?
#
loop_
_entity_poly.entity_id
_entity_poly.type
_entity_poly.pdbx_seq_one_letter_code
_entity_poly.pdbx_strand_id
1 'polypeptide(L)'
;MSDEEDYMSSKFLEEAASFENQTKQETYSERRKRQLREQREKGLIKPRHVLEKEEREKGLKTAVDTSNKGMQMLMKMGFKQGTALGKKGTEGIVEPIKVDMRNSREGLGMSKKREREEEEEFEKKKLHMDPDEFRAAMAQRAKENQYQRYVVAAASICQNFDEEAGVEVNEKRPLLCV
;
A
#
# COMPACT_ATOMS: atom_id res chain seq x y z
N MET A 1 29.12 31.16 -10.41
CA MET A 1 29.43 29.74 -10.69
C MET A 1 28.15 29.17 -11.22
N SER A 2 28.17 28.66 -12.45
CA SER A 2 26.99 28.30 -13.24
C SER A 2 26.23 27.15 -12.58
N ASP A 3 25.03 27.40 -12.07
CA ASP A 3 24.02 26.36 -11.86
C ASP A 3 23.35 26.10 -13.23
N GLU A 4 24.14 25.63 -14.19
CA GLU A 4 23.59 25.02 -15.40
C GLU A 4 22.89 23.74 -14.94
N GLU A 5 21.57 23.72 -15.06
CA GLU A 5 20.77 22.52 -14.86
C GLU A 5 21.42 21.37 -15.64
N ASP A 6 22.05 20.45 -14.91
CA ASP A 6 22.84 19.36 -15.47
C ASP A 6 22.03 18.65 -16.55
N TYR A 7 22.40 18.89 -17.81
CA TYR A 7 21.68 18.49 -19.01
C TYR A 7 21.48 16.96 -19.10
N MET A 8 22.14 16.19 -18.23
CA MET A 8 21.97 14.74 -18.09
C MET A 8 21.30 14.30 -16.77
N SER A 9 20.68 15.21 -16.01
CA SER A 9 19.95 14.90 -14.79
C SER A 9 18.61 14.18 -15.07
N SER A 10 18.23 13.24 -14.20
CA SER A 10 16.93 12.54 -14.26
C SER A 10 15.72 13.46 -14.11
N LYS A 11 15.92 14.70 -13.64
CA LYS A 11 14.86 15.71 -13.49
C LYS A 11 14.09 15.93 -14.78
N PHE A 12 14.77 15.99 -15.93
CA PHE A 12 14.11 16.19 -17.23
C PHE A 12 13.26 14.98 -17.64
N LEU A 13 13.69 13.76 -17.30
CA LEU A 13 12.92 12.53 -17.55
C LEU A 13 11.72 12.42 -16.62
N GLU A 14 11.89 12.78 -15.35
CA GLU A 14 10.82 12.83 -14.36
C GLU A 14 9.77 13.91 -14.71
N GLU A 15 10.22 15.07 -15.19
CA GLU A 15 9.34 16.15 -15.66
C GLU A 15 8.58 15.75 -16.92
N ALA A 16 9.26 15.16 -17.92
CA ALA A 16 8.61 14.62 -19.11
C ALA A 16 7.59 13.51 -18.77
N ALA A 17 7.95 12.57 -17.89
CA ALA A 17 7.03 11.55 -17.42
C ALA A 17 5.84 12.14 -16.65
N SER A 18 6.05 13.20 -15.87
CA SER A 18 4.97 13.90 -15.17
C SER A 18 3.99 14.57 -16.15
N PHE A 19 4.51 15.18 -17.22
CA PHE A 19 3.69 15.80 -18.26
C PHE A 19 2.91 14.75 -19.08
N GLU A 20 3.53 13.63 -19.42
CA GLU A 20 2.86 12.50 -20.07
C GLU A 20 1.73 11.95 -19.20
N ASN A 21 1.97 11.78 -17.90
CA ASN A 21 0.94 11.28 -16.98
C ASN A 21 -0.22 12.26 -16.77
N GLN A 22 0.04 13.58 -16.83
CA GLN A 22 -1.01 14.61 -16.74
C GLN A 22 -1.89 14.67 -17.99
N THR A 23 -1.30 14.43 -19.17
CA THR A 23 -1.98 14.54 -20.46
C THR A 23 -2.57 13.20 -20.93
N LYS A 24 -2.17 12.09 -20.33
CA LYS A 24 -2.71 10.75 -20.63
C LYS A 24 -4.19 10.68 -20.27
N GLN A 25 -5.03 10.57 -21.28
CA GLN A 25 -6.43 10.20 -21.08
C GLN A 25 -6.53 8.70 -20.85
N GLU A 26 -7.02 8.30 -19.67
CA GLU A 26 -7.23 6.88 -19.36
C GLU A 26 -8.15 6.24 -20.40
N THR A 27 -7.72 5.08 -20.91
CA THR A 27 -8.52 4.27 -21.84
C THR A 27 -9.75 3.71 -21.13
N TYR A 28 -10.83 3.42 -21.87
CA TYR A 28 -12.06 2.83 -21.31
C TYR A 28 -11.80 1.55 -20.47
N SER A 29 -10.89 0.68 -20.92
CA SER A 29 -10.48 -0.53 -20.21
C SER A 29 -9.79 -0.24 -18.87
N GLU A 30 -8.96 0.81 -18.82
CA GLU A 30 -8.24 1.26 -17.62
C GLU A 30 -9.21 1.86 -16.60
N ARG A 31 -10.12 2.74 -17.06
CA ARG A 31 -11.19 3.31 -16.23
C ARG A 31 -12.05 2.22 -15.60
N ARG A 32 -12.46 1.22 -16.40
CA ARG A 32 -13.24 0.08 -15.90
C ARG A 32 -12.47 -0.72 -14.85
N LYS A 33 -11.18 -0.98 -15.08
CA LYS A 33 -10.31 -1.71 -14.15
C LYS A 33 -10.13 -0.94 -12.84
N ARG A 34 -9.97 0.40 -12.90
CA ARG A 34 -9.89 1.28 -11.74
C ARG A 34 -11.19 1.25 -10.92
N GLN A 35 -12.34 1.40 -11.57
CA GLN A 35 -13.63 1.32 -10.89
C GLN A 35 -13.83 -0.03 -10.18
N LEU A 36 -13.44 -1.13 -10.83
CA LEU A 36 -13.52 -2.46 -10.22
C LEU A 36 -12.61 -2.60 -9.00
N ARG A 37 -11.40 -2.00 -9.04
CA ARG A 37 -10.48 -1.94 -7.89
C ARG A 37 -11.05 -1.10 -6.75
N GLU A 38 -11.54 0.10 -7.03
CA GLU A 38 -12.15 0.98 -6.03
C GLU A 38 -13.38 0.32 -5.38
N GLN A 39 -14.20 -0.41 -6.14
CA GLN A 39 -15.33 -1.18 -5.59
C GLN A 39 -14.85 -2.32 -4.69
N ARG A 40 -13.80 -3.05 -5.08
CA ARG A 40 -13.19 -4.09 -4.24
C ARG A 40 -12.61 -3.51 -2.94
N GLU A 41 -11.94 -2.37 -3.02
CA GLU A 41 -11.37 -1.67 -1.87
C GLU A 41 -12.47 -1.17 -0.91
N LYS A 42 -13.56 -0.62 -1.44
CA LYS A 42 -14.71 -0.19 -0.65
C LYS A 42 -15.48 -1.35 -0.04
N GLY A 43 -15.52 -2.51 -0.72
CA GLY A 43 -16.15 -3.73 -0.22
C GLY A 43 -15.31 -4.51 0.78
N LEU A 44 -14.03 -4.17 0.95
CA LEU A 44 -13.13 -4.86 1.87
C LEU A 44 -13.37 -4.40 3.31
N ILE A 45 -13.95 -5.27 4.12
CA ILE A 45 -14.07 -5.04 5.56
C ILE A 45 -12.68 -5.19 6.19
N LYS A 46 -12.14 -4.09 6.70
CA LYS A 46 -10.85 -4.11 7.38
C LYS A 46 -10.95 -4.96 8.66
N PRO A 47 -9.91 -5.75 8.99
CA PRO A 47 -9.91 -6.51 10.22
C PRO A 47 -9.83 -5.56 11.43
N ARG A 48 -10.46 -5.96 12.54
CA ARG A 48 -10.62 -5.13 13.75
C ARG A 48 -9.32 -4.50 14.26
N HIS A 49 -8.21 -5.24 14.27
CA HIS A 49 -6.92 -4.74 14.75
C HIS A 49 -6.37 -3.57 13.91
N VAL A 50 -6.68 -3.51 12.61
CA VAL A 50 -6.30 -2.41 11.73
C VAL A 50 -7.12 -1.18 12.05
N LEU A 51 -8.43 -1.35 12.23
CA LEU A 51 -9.34 -0.25 12.59
C LEU A 51 -8.94 0.40 13.92
N GLU A 52 -8.70 -0.40 14.95
CA GLU A 52 -8.25 0.10 16.26
C GLU A 52 -6.91 0.85 16.16
N LYS A 53 -5.98 0.38 15.32
CA LYS A 53 -4.71 1.07 15.06
C LYS A 53 -4.92 2.42 14.36
N GLU A 54 -5.75 2.46 13.33
CA GLU A 54 -6.08 3.68 12.60
C GLU A 54 -6.79 4.72 13.49
N GLU A 55 -7.75 4.30 14.31
CA GLU A 55 -8.48 5.17 15.24
C GLU A 55 -7.55 5.77 16.29
N ARG A 56 -6.67 4.95 16.87
CA ARG A 56 -5.66 5.43 17.82
C ARG A 56 -4.69 6.41 17.19
N GLU A 57 -4.22 6.15 15.97
CA GLU A 57 -3.34 7.08 15.25
C GLU A 57 -4.04 8.39 14.91
N LYS A 58 -5.33 8.35 14.57
CA LYS A 58 -6.16 9.55 14.39
C LYS A 58 -6.25 10.32 15.71
N GLY A 59 -6.58 9.65 16.81
CA GLY A 59 -6.69 10.25 18.14
C GLY A 59 -5.38 10.88 18.63
N LEU A 60 -4.24 10.27 18.34
CA LEU A 60 -2.92 10.81 18.66
C LEU A 60 -2.55 12.05 17.81
N LYS A 61 -3.07 12.14 16.58
CA LYS A 61 -2.83 13.29 15.68
C LYS A 61 -3.74 14.47 16.02
N THR A 62 -4.94 14.23 16.53
CA THR A 62 -5.89 15.28 16.88
C THR A 62 -5.59 15.86 18.26
N ALA A 63 -5.51 17.18 18.37
CA ALA A 63 -5.43 17.85 19.66
C ALA A 63 -6.73 17.65 20.47
N VAL A 64 -6.62 17.67 21.79
CA VAL A 64 -7.78 17.53 22.68
C VAL A 64 -8.57 18.83 22.71
N ASP A 65 -9.88 18.73 22.44
CA ASP A 65 -10.80 19.87 22.43
C ASP A 65 -10.96 20.54 23.82
N THR A 66 -11.30 21.82 23.81
CA THR A 66 -11.63 22.61 25.02
C THR A 66 -12.93 22.18 25.70
N SER A 67 -13.79 21.45 24.99
CA SER A 67 -15.00 20.84 25.55
C SER A 67 -14.67 19.68 26.49
N ASN A 68 -13.47 19.10 26.39
CA ASN A 68 -13.06 18.00 27.24
C ASN A 68 -12.93 18.49 28.69
N LYS A 69 -13.62 17.79 29.62
CA LYS A 69 -13.59 18.08 31.06
C LYS A 69 -12.16 18.18 31.61
N GLY A 70 -11.24 17.36 31.12
CA GLY A 70 -9.83 17.39 31.50
C GLY A 70 -9.15 18.71 31.13
N MET A 71 -9.35 19.17 29.90
CA MET A 71 -8.82 20.46 29.44
C MET A 71 -9.41 21.64 30.23
N GLN A 72 -10.72 21.59 30.52
CA GLN A 72 -11.38 22.61 31.34
C GLN A 72 -10.83 22.69 32.76
N MET A 73 -10.53 21.53 33.38
CA MET A 73 -9.90 21.49 34.70
C MET A 73 -8.48 22.06 34.66
N LEU A 74 -7.67 21.70 33.65
CA LEU A 74 -6.34 22.26 33.46
C LEU A 74 -6.38 23.78 33.31
N MET A 75 -7.28 24.31 32.47
CA MET A 75 -7.46 25.75 32.28
C MET A 75 -7.82 26.46 33.58
N LYS A 76 -8.70 25.88 34.40
CA LYS A 76 -9.06 26.42 35.73
C LYS A 76 -7.89 26.40 36.71
N MET A 77 -6.96 25.45 36.57
CA MET A 77 -5.71 25.40 37.34
C MET A 77 -4.64 26.36 36.81
N GLY A 78 -4.95 27.16 35.77
CA GLY A 78 -4.04 28.17 35.21
C GLY A 78 -3.24 27.69 33.99
N PHE A 79 -3.52 26.50 33.44
CA PHE A 79 -2.92 26.05 32.20
C PHE A 79 -3.40 26.87 31.00
N LYS A 80 -2.46 27.32 30.16
CA LYS A 80 -2.75 28.01 28.90
C LYS A 80 -2.37 27.10 27.73
N GLN A 81 -3.22 27.05 26.71
CA GLN A 81 -2.94 26.23 25.53
C GLN A 81 -1.62 26.66 24.87
N GLY A 82 -0.77 25.69 24.56
CA GLY A 82 0.56 25.92 23.97
C GLY A 82 1.67 26.25 24.98
N THR A 83 1.38 26.30 26.28
CA THR A 83 2.43 26.46 27.31
C THR A 83 2.84 25.11 27.90
N ALA A 84 4.11 24.98 28.29
CA ALA A 84 4.57 23.79 28.99
C ALA A 84 4.13 23.83 30.45
N LEU A 85 3.96 22.66 31.05
CA LEU A 85 3.69 22.54 32.48
C LEU A 85 4.96 22.83 33.31
N GLY A 86 4.80 23.37 34.52
CA GLY A 86 5.90 23.67 35.44
C GLY A 86 5.90 25.10 35.95
N LYS A 87 6.72 25.39 36.98
CA LYS A 87 6.71 26.67 37.70
C LYS A 87 7.00 27.87 36.80
N LYS A 88 7.89 27.71 35.82
CA LYS A 88 8.27 28.75 34.86
C LYS A 88 7.53 28.67 33.52
N GLY A 89 6.65 27.68 33.33
CA GLY A 89 5.88 27.51 32.08
C GLY A 89 6.69 27.07 30.84
N THR A 90 7.99 26.82 30.99
CA THR A 90 8.93 26.46 29.90
C THR A 90 9.76 25.20 30.19
N GLU A 91 9.66 24.65 31.39
CA GLU A 91 10.50 23.52 31.84
C GLU A 91 9.92 22.15 31.42
N GLY A 92 8.61 22.09 31.14
CA GLY A 92 7.94 20.85 30.74
C GLY A 92 7.99 20.57 29.24
N ILE A 93 7.65 19.33 28.89
CA ILE A 93 7.50 18.91 27.49
C ILE A 93 6.09 19.32 27.02
N VAL A 94 6.01 20.00 25.87
CA VAL A 94 4.74 20.43 25.26
C VAL A 94 4.10 19.28 24.48
N GLU A 95 4.91 18.47 23.82
CA GLU A 95 4.46 17.33 23.03
C GLU A 95 4.48 16.03 23.83
N PRO A 96 3.47 15.15 23.67
CA PRO A 96 3.48 13.86 24.32
C PRO A 96 4.63 12.99 23.81
N ILE A 97 5.24 12.22 24.72
CA ILE A 97 6.31 11.27 24.38
C ILE A 97 5.73 10.16 23.50
N LYS A 98 6.40 9.89 22.38
CA LYS A 98 6.04 8.80 21.46
C LYS A 98 6.33 7.45 22.12
N VAL A 99 5.36 6.53 22.06
CA VAL A 99 5.48 5.18 22.60
C VAL A 99 5.41 4.17 21.46
N ASP A 100 6.44 3.35 21.34
CA ASP A 100 6.47 2.24 20.39
C ASP A 100 5.79 1.01 21.00
N MET A 101 4.58 0.72 20.54
CA MET A 101 3.84 -0.47 20.99
C MET A 101 4.33 -1.70 20.25
N ARG A 102 4.90 -2.65 20.99
CA ARG A 102 5.36 -3.94 20.47
C ARG A 102 4.17 -4.90 20.40
N ASN A 103 3.83 -5.34 19.20
CA ASN A 103 2.74 -6.32 18.99
C ASN A 103 3.23 -7.78 19.00
N SER A 104 4.54 -7.99 18.88
CA SER A 104 5.16 -9.33 18.82
C SER A 104 5.84 -9.69 20.14
N ARG A 105 5.89 -10.99 20.45
CA ARG A 105 6.57 -11.56 21.64
C ARG A 105 8.06 -11.81 21.41
N GLU A 106 8.66 -11.13 20.44
CA GLU A 106 10.07 -11.29 20.09
C GLU A 106 10.99 -10.70 21.17
N GLY A 107 12.27 -11.08 21.15
CA GLY A 107 13.29 -10.49 22.03
C GLY A 107 13.45 -8.97 21.81
N LEU A 108 13.83 -8.24 22.85
CA LEU A 108 14.20 -6.82 22.72
C LEU A 108 15.37 -6.69 21.72
N GLY A 109 15.26 -5.80 20.74
CA GLY A 109 16.27 -5.59 19.70
C GLY A 109 16.08 -6.38 18.41
N MET A 110 15.18 -7.37 18.37
CA MET A 110 14.96 -8.19 17.16
C MET A 110 14.30 -7.42 16.01
N SER A 111 13.41 -6.47 16.32
CA SER A 111 12.75 -5.65 15.30
C SER A 111 13.74 -4.89 14.43
N LYS A 112 14.75 -4.25 15.04
CA LYS A 112 15.79 -3.50 14.33
C LYS A 112 16.71 -4.40 13.49
N LYS A 113 17.01 -5.61 13.98
CA LYS A 113 17.84 -6.57 13.24
C LYS A 113 17.12 -7.03 11.98
N ARG A 114 15.82 -7.32 12.12
CA ARG A 114 14.97 -7.74 11.01
C ARG A 114 14.77 -6.64 9.98
N GLU A 115 14.51 -5.40 10.39
CA GLU A 115 14.42 -4.25 9.48
C GLU A 115 15.70 -4.10 8.64
N ARG A 116 16.88 -4.20 9.28
CA ARG A 116 18.16 -4.15 8.57
C ARG A 116 18.36 -5.34 7.62
N GLU A 117 18.02 -6.55 8.06
CA GLU A 117 18.11 -7.75 7.21
C GLU A 117 17.18 -7.66 5.99
N GLU A 118 15.95 -7.14 6.16
CA GLU A 118 14.99 -6.91 5.09
C GLU A 118 15.48 -5.86 4.07
N GLU A 119 16.08 -4.76 4.54
CA GLU A 119 16.71 -3.75 3.68
C GLU A 119 17.91 -4.31 2.89
N GLU A 120 18.78 -5.06 3.55
CA GLU A 120 19.94 -5.69 2.89
C GLU A 120 19.52 -6.74 1.85
N GLU A 121 18.48 -7.54 2.15
CA GLU A 121 17.91 -8.47 1.17
C GLU A 121 17.29 -7.74 -0.03
N PHE A 122 16.59 -6.64 0.21
CA PHE A 122 15.99 -5.84 -0.84
C PHE A 122 17.05 -5.26 -1.78
N GLU A 123 18.11 -4.69 -1.22
CA GLU A 123 19.25 -4.17 -1.99
C GLU A 123 19.97 -5.29 -2.75
N LYS A 124 20.20 -6.46 -2.12
CA LYS A 124 20.76 -7.63 -2.82
C LYS A 124 19.88 -8.11 -3.98
N LYS A 125 18.56 -8.22 -3.78
CA LYS A 125 17.62 -8.60 -4.84
C LYS A 125 17.58 -7.57 -5.97
N LYS A 126 17.74 -6.29 -5.66
CA LYS A 126 17.79 -5.21 -6.66
C LYS A 126 19.08 -5.25 -7.48
N LEU A 127 20.22 -5.56 -6.84
CA LEU A 127 21.52 -5.64 -7.48
C LEU A 127 21.74 -6.95 -8.24
N HIS A 128 21.15 -8.05 -7.77
CA HIS A 128 21.34 -9.41 -8.30
C HIS A 128 20.22 -9.84 -9.29
N MET A 129 19.66 -8.90 -10.05
CA MET A 129 18.86 -9.29 -11.21
C MET A 129 19.79 -9.43 -12.40
N ASP A 130 20.31 -10.64 -12.62
CA ASP A 130 21.10 -10.92 -13.81
C ASP A 130 20.23 -10.72 -15.07
N PRO A 131 20.67 -9.91 -16.06
CA PRO A 131 19.85 -9.59 -17.24
C PRO A 131 19.36 -10.81 -18.02
N ASP A 132 20.13 -11.90 -18.02
CA ASP A 132 19.80 -13.14 -18.71
C ASP A 132 18.76 -13.97 -17.96
N GLU A 133 18.79 -13.99 -16.63
CA GLU A 133 17.74 -14.61 -15.81
C GLU A 133 16.41 -13.87 -15.96
N PHE A 134 16.45 -12.53 -16.00
CA PHE A 134 15.27 -11.72 -16.25
C PHE A 134 14.65 -12.01 -17.62
N ARG A 135 15.48 -12.13 -18.68
CA ARG A 135 15.02 -12.50 -20.02
C ARG A 135 14.40 -13.90 -20.05
N ALA A 136 15.03 -14.87 -19.40
CA ALA A 136 14.52 -16.23 -19.32
C ALA A 136 13.19 -16.29 -18.54
N ALA A 137 13.09 -15.60 -17.41
CA ALA A 137 11.87 -15.53 -16.62
C ALA A 137 10.71 -14.87 -17.39
N MET A 138 11.00 -13.81 -18.17
CA MET A 138 10.01 -13.18 -19.03
C MET A 138 9.56 -14.09 -20.17
N ALA A 139 10.47 -14.87 -20.76
CA ALA A 139 10.12 -15.87 -21.77
C ALA A 139 9.24 -16.99 -21.19
N GLN A 140 9.51 -17.46 -19.98
CA GLN A 140 8.67 -18.45 -19.30
C GLN A 140 7.27 -17.89 -19.00
N ARG A 141 7.18 -16.68 -18.43
CA ARG A 141 5.89 -16.01 -18.21
C ARG A 141 5.09 -15.82 -19.50
N ALA A 142 5.76 -15.50 -20.61
CA ALA A 142 5.09 -15.39 -21.90
C ALA A 142 4.50 -16.73 -22.37
N LYS A 143 5.24 -17.83 -22.20
CA LYS A 143 4.75 -19.19 -22.49
C LYS A 143 3.56 -19.58 -21.61
N GLU A 144 3.66 -19.36 -20.29
CA GLU A 144 2.57 -19.64 -19.35
C GLU A 144 1.30 -18.86 -19.71
N ASN A 145 1.44 -17.57 -20.03
CA ASN A 145 0.31 -16.75 -20.46
C ASN A 145 -0.30 -17.23 -21.79
N GLN A 146 0.51 -17.75 -22.72
CA GLN A 146 -0.01 -18.38 -23.93
C GLN A 146 -0.82 -19.64 -23.61
N TYR A 147 -0.30 -20.54 -22.75
CA TYR A 147 -1.04 -21.72 -22.30
C TYR A 147 -2.35 -21.36 -21.60
N GLN A 148 -2.33 -20.37 -20.71
CA GLN A 148 -3.55 -19.89 -20.05
C GLN A 148 -4.59 -19.38 -21.07
N ARG A 149 -4.16 -18.64 -22.09
CA ARG A 149 -5.05 -18.20 -23.18
C ARG A 149 -5.63 -19.38 -23.95
N TYR A 150 -4.83 -20.41 -24.25
CA TYR A 150 -5.33 -21.62 -24.90
C TYR A 150 -6.34 -22.36 -24.04
N VAL A 151 -6.11 -22.49 -22.73
CA VAL A 151 -7.05 -23.13 -21.81
C VAL A 151 -8.37 -22.37 -21.74
N VAL A 152 -8.33 -21.04 -21.63
CA VAL A 152 -9.54 -20.21 -21.61
C VAL A 152 -10.29 -20.30 -22.94
N ALA A 153 -9.59 -20.25 -24.07
CA ALA A 153 -10.19 -20.40 -25.40
C ALA A 153 -10.85 -21.78 -25.55
N ALA A 154 -10.14 -22.85 -25.19
CA ALA A 154 -10.69 -24.21 -25.22
C ALA A 154 -11.93 -24.34 -24.32
N ALA A 155 -11.89 -23.81 -23.10
CA ALA A 155 -13.03 -23.82 -22.20
C ALA A 155 -14.25 -23.07 -22.78
N SER A 156 -14.02 -21.93 -23.46
CA SER A 156 -15.11 -21.18 -24.11
C SER A 156 -15.71 -21.94 -25.30
N ILE A 157 -14.88 -22.64 -26.08
CA ILE A 157 -15.34 -23.47 -27.21
C ILE A 157 -16.16 -24.65 -26.69
N CYS A 158 -15.70 -25.34 -25.64
CA CYS A 158 -16.45 -26.43 -25.01
C CYS A 158 -17.79 -25.95 -24.44
N GLN A 159 -17.82 -24.76 -23.82
CA GLN A 159 -19.07 -24.15 -23.34
C GLN A 159 -20.06 -23.92 -24.48
N ASN A 160 -19.62 -23.35 -25.60
CA ASN A 160 -20.49 -23.12 -26.75
C ASN A 160 -21.05 -24.44 -27.32
N PHE A 161 -20.23 -25.50 -27.40
CA PHE A 161 -20.71 -26.82 -27.84
C PHE A 161 -21.67 -27.47 -26.84
N ASP A 162 -21.45 -27.31 -25.53
CA ASP A 162 -22.36 -27.80 -24.49
C ASP A 162 -23.72 -27.07 -24.57
N GLU A 163 -23.72 -25.75 -24.84
CA GLU A 163 -24.92 -24.93 -25.04
C GLU A 163 -25.70 -25.35 -26.30
N GLU A 164 -25.02 -25.57 -27.44
CA GLU A 164 -25.64 -26.05 -28.67
C GLU A 164 -26.24 -27.46 -28.52
N ALA A 165 -25.62 -28.31 -27.70
CA ALA A 165 -26.09 -29.66 -27.41
C ALA A 165 -27.14 -29.73 -26.28
N GLY A 166 -27.43 -28.60 -25.60
CA GLY A 166 -28.39 -28.54 -24.49
C GLY A 166 -27.96 -29.30 -23.22
N VAL A 167 -26.64 -29.44 -22.99
CA VAL A 167 -26.09 -30.16 -21.83
C VAL A 167 -25.84 -29.17 -20.69
N GLU A 168 -26.78 -29.10 -19.73
CA GLU A 168 -26.72 -28.08 -18.66
C GLU A 168 -25.68 -28.38 -17.55
N VAL A 169 -25.33 -29.65 -17.32
CA VAL A 169 -24.40 -30.04 -16.24
C VAL A 169 -23.49 -31.17 -16.70
N ASN A 170 -22.18 -30.88 -16.76
CA ASN A 170 -21.15 -31.86 -17.05
C ASN A 170 -20.56 -32.37 -15.71
N GLU A 171 -20.90 -33.61 -15.30
CA GLU A 171 -20.50 -34.21 -14.00
C GLU A 171 -18.98 -34.28 -13.77
N LYS A 172 -18.18 -34.04 -14.82
CA LYS A 172 -16.72 -34.12 -14.81
C LYS A 172 -15.99 -32.78 -14.80
N ARG A 173 -16.66 -31.63 -14.61
CA ARG A 173 -15.93 -30.34 -14.45
C ARG A 173 -15.22 -30.32 -13.09
N PRO A 174 -13.87 -30.39 -13.03
CA PRO A 174 -13.18 -30.03 -11.80
C PRO A 174 -13.47 -28.56 -11.53
N LEU A 175 -13.95 -28.26 -10.33
CA LEU A 175 -14.18 -26.92 -9.83
C LEU A 175 -12.86 -26.14 -9.90
N LEU A 176 -12.66 -25.39 -10.98
CA LEU A 176 -11.65 -24.34 -11.05
C LEU A 176 -12.16 -23.19 -10.19
N CYS A 177 -11.93 -23.31 -8.88
CA CYS A 177 -12.00 -22.19 -7.95
C CYS A 177 -11.04 -21.10 -8.43
N VAL A 178 -11.62 -19.96 -8.84
CA VAL A 178 -10.94 -18.67 -8.99
C VAL A 178 -11.33 -17.81 -7.81
#